data_AF-A0A848SY96-F1
#
_entry.id   AF-A0A848SY96-F1
#
_cell.length_a   1.000
_cell.length_b   1.000
_cell.length_c   1.000
_cell.angle_alpha   90.00
_cell.angle_beta   90.00
_cell.angle_gamma   90.00
#
_symmetry.space_group_name_H-M   'P 1'
#
loop_
_entity.id
_entity.type
_entity.pdbx_description
1 polymer ?
#
loop_
_entity_poly.entity_id
_entity_poly.type
_entity_poly.pdbx_seq_one_letter_code
_entity_poly.pdbx_strand_id
1 'polypeptide(L)'
;MAQQRNIPFSVANRLYYDLPERISDSGSMLKAAKRPAPAGWSDGWIGLYRRLRPIGETLPEQGWKIHISAGIDDASKIVAIVWDYCLQHQISFKFLRSRDALLQNNSKYWPRHASGKFCTLYPEQKSLRNHIEALDARLSKYNAPYILSDIRYADGPIFLRYGAFVNLTCTSSYGEQIPAIRNPAGKLVPDFRRPSVEIPEFVEIPEFLAAFLDQSPALDELPFIIDQTLHISNGGGVYKGRLREDDRPIVVREARPLAGLDSNCRDAVHRLVNEKTALERLSGSRAFPNYSVITRSGSTNILPRSSSMAERC
;
A
#
# COMPACT_ATOMS: atom_id res chain seq x y z
N MET A 1 -11.52 -1.93 -17.53
CA MET A 1 -10.74 -2.42 -16.36
C MET A 1 -9.71 -3.51 -16.69
N ALA A 2 -9.71 -4.16 -17.86
CA ALA A 2 -8.73 -5.19 -18.21
C ALA A 2 -7.28 -4.69 -18.41
N GLN A 3 -7.09 -3.43 -18.85
CA GLN A 3 -5.76 -2.86 -19.13
C GLN A 3 -4.83 -2.73 -17.91
N GLN A 4 -5.35 -2.69 -16.67
CA GLN A 4 -4.51 -2.52 -15.48
C GLN A 4 -3.93 -3.82 -14.91
N ARG A 5 -4.49 -4.99 -15.26
CA ARG A 5 -4.03 -6.29 -14.73
C ARG A 5 -2.61 -6.66 -15.19
N ASN A 6 -2.21 -6.18 -16.38
CA ASN A 6 -0.96 -6.59 -17.01
C ASN A 6 0.22 -5.64 -16.73
N ILE A 7 -0.02 -4.48 -16.11
CA ILE A 7 1.03 -3.46 -15.88
C ILE A 7 2.19 -3.98 -15.01
N PRO A 8 1.97 -4.79 -13.96
CA PRO A 8 3.09 -5.41 -13.25
C PRO A 8 4.01 -6.22 -14.18
N PHE A 9 3.44 -6.84 -15.21
CA PHE A 9 4.18 -7.72 -16.11
C PHE A 9 4.94 -6.96 -17.22
N SER A 10 4.67 -5.66 -17.43
CA SER A 10 5.39 -4.86 -18.44
C SER A 10 6.68 -4.24 -17.91
N VAL A 11 7.04 -4.48 -16.65
CA VAL A 11 8.17 -3.77 -16.01
C VAL A 11 9.47 -4.56 -16.09
N ALA A 12 9.40 -5.89 -16.12
CA ALA A 12 10.57 -6.75 -16.18
C ALA A 12 11.27 -6.70 -17.55
N ASN A 13 10.52 -6.50 -18.64
CA ASN A 13 11.09 -6.41 -19.98
C ASN A 13 10.42 -5.29 -20.79
N ARG A 14 11.21 -4.58 -21.61
CA ARG A 14 10.72 -3.46 -22.44
C ARG A 14 9.93 -3.93 -23.67
N LEU A 15 10.16 -5.15 -24.14
CA LEU A 15 9.65 -5.67 -25.41
C LEU A 15 8.50 -6.68 -25.24
N TYR A 16 8.37 -7.31 -24.07
CA TYR A 16 7.32 -8.30 -23.80
C TYR A 16 6.86 -8.28 -22.34
N TYR A 17 5.67 -8.83 -22.08
CA TYR A 17 5.22 -9.07 -20.71
C TYR A 17 6.02 -10.21 -20.09
N ASP A 18 6.49 -10.03 -18.86
CA ASP A 18 7.21 -11.02 -18.09
C ASP A 18 6.88 -10.91 -16.60
N LEU A 19 7.28 -11.86 -15.78
CA LEU A 19 6.99 -11.85 -14.35
C LEU A 19 7.66 -10.64 -13.68
N PRO A 20 6.96 -9.87 -12.82
CA PRO A 20 7.51 -8.68 -12.15
C PRO A 20 8.79 -8.96 -11.36
N GLU A 21 8.99 -10.20 -10.90
CA GLU A 21 10.17 -10.63 -10.16
C GLU A 21 11.47 -10.72 -11.00
N ARG A 22 11.35 -10.68 -12.33
CA ARG A 22 12.46 -10.69 -13.28
C ARG A 22 12.97 -9.30 -13.65
N ILE A 23 12.55 -8.25 -12.93
CA ILE A 23 13.12 -6.90 -13.12
C ILE A 23 14.64 -6.92 -12.96
N SER A 24 15.33 -6.16 -13.80
CA SER A 24 16.77 -5.94 -13.69
C SER A 24 17.07 -4.91 -12.60
N ASP A 25 17.12 -5.35 -11.34
CA ASP A 25 17.27 -4.49 -10.16
C ASP A 25 18.57 -4.70 -9.37
N SER A 26 19.54 -5.43 -9.94
CA SER A 26 20.84 -5.73 -9.32
C SER A 26 21.61 -4.46 -8.91
N GLY A 27 21.54 -3.41 -9.75
CA GLY A 27 22.17 -2.12 -9.51
C GLY A 27 21.56 -1.31 -8.36
N SER A 28 20.32 -1.62 -7.95
CA SER A 28 19.59 -0.90 -6.91
C SER A 28 19.29 -1.74 -5.67
N MET A 29 19.91 -2.92 -5.56
CA MET A 29 19.82 -3.82 -4.41
C MET A 29 20.16 -3.11 -3.10
N LEU A 30 19.28 -3.23 -2.10
CA LEU A 30 19.46 -2.63 -0.79
C LEU A 30 20.65 -3.28 -0.06
N LYS A 31 21.33 -2.53 0.80
CA LYS A 31 22.46 -3.05 1.60
C LYS A 31 22.05 -4.29 2.40
N ALA A 32 20.86 -4.29 3.02
CA ALA A 32 20.34 -5.44 3.75
C ALA A 32 20.13 -6.68 2.87
N ALA A 33 19.78 -6.51 1.59
CA ALA A 33 19.61 -7.62 0.66
C ALA A 33 20.93 -8.28 0.23
N LYS A 34 22.07 -7.60 0.44
CA LYS A 34 23.42 -8.11 0.13
C LYS A 34 24.11 -8.75 1.34
N ARG A 35 23.57 -8.58 2.55
CA ARG A 35 24.13 -9.18 3.78
C ARG A 35 24.03 -10.72 3.68
N PRO A 36 25.03 -11.49 4.14
CA PRO A 36 24.84 -12.92 4.32
C PRO A 36 23.74 -13.17 5.36
N ALA A 37 23.02 -14.29 5.22
CA ALA A 37 22.10 -14.71 6.26
C ALA A 37 22.90 -15.11 7.52
N PRO A 38 22.46 -14.71 8.73
CA PRO A 38 23.12 -15.12 9.97
C PRO A 38 23.06 -16.63 10.17
N ALA A 39 24.00 -17.17 10.97
CA ALA A 39 23.93 -18.55 11.41
C ALA A 39 22.59 -18.84 12.12
N GLY A 40 21.99 -20.00 11.86
CA GLY A 40 20.68 -20.36 12.40
C GLY A 40 19.48 -19.78 11.64
N TRP A 41 19.70 -19.07 10.52
CA TRP A 41 18.63 -18.55 9.67
C TRP A 41 18.67 -19.18 8.28
N SER A 42 17.50 -19.47 7.73
CA SER A 42 17.37 -19.80 6.31
C SER A 42 17.02 -18.55 5.51
N ASP A 43 17.52 -18.52 4.28
CA ASP A 43 17.40 -17.41 3.33
C ASP A 43 16.70 -17.88 2.06
N GLY A 44 15.96 -16.98 1.42
CA GLY A 44 15.32 -17.28 0.15
C GLY A 44 14.62 -16.08 -0.47
N TRP A 45 14.14 -16.28 -1.69
CA TRP A 45 13.46 -15.26 -2.47
C TRP A 45 12.02 -15.67 -2.75
N ILE A 46 11.10 -14.71 -2.66
CA ILE A 46 9.69 -14.89 -3.08
C ILE A 46 9.31 -13.65 -3.87
N GLY A 47 9.29 -13.79 -5.19
CA GLY A 47 9.17 -12.68 -6.11
C GLY A 47 10.21 -11.59 -5.86
N LEU A 48 9.73 -10.38 -5.59
CA LEU A 48 10.58 -9.22 -5.30
C LEU A 48 11.13 -9.18 -3.85
N TYR A 49 10.70 -10.11 -3.00
CA TYR A 49 11.06 -10.11 -1.58
C TYR A 49 12.22 -11.07 -1.31
N ARG A 50 13.16 -10.63 -0.47
CA ARG A 50 14.03 -11.53 0.30
C ARG A 50 13.28 -11.97 1.56
N ARG A 51 13.38 -13.24 1.94
CA ARG A 51 12.77 -13.81 3.14
C ARG A 51 13.86 -14.42 4.00
N LEU A 52 13.82 -14.12 5.29
CA LEU A 52 14.62 -14.77 6.33
C LEU A 52 13.69 -15.38 7.38
N ARG A 53 14.02 -16.59 7.82
CA ARG A 53 13.33 -17.28 8.91
C ARG A 53 14.33 -18.03 9.80
N PRO A 54 14.15 -18.08 11.13
CA PRO A 54 14.92 -18.97 11.99
C PRO A 54 14.76 -20.43 11.54
N ILE A 55 15.84 -21.20 11.58
CA ILE A 55 15.81 -22.63 11.28
C ILE A 55 15.10 -23.35 12.43
N GLY A 56 14.15 -24.23 12.10
CA GLY A 56 13.35 -24.97 13.08
C GLY A 56 12.10 -24.24 13.58
N GLU A 57 11.90 -22.97 13.21
CA GLU A 57 10.66 -22.26 13.52
C GLU A 57 9.48 -22.89 12.78
N THR A 58 8.41 -23.14 13.54
CA THR A 58 7.10 -23.51 12.98
C THR A 58 6.17 -22.32 13.13
N LEU A 59 5.95 -21.59 12.05
CA LEU A 59 4.97 -20.50 12.01
C LEU A 59 3.55 -21.08 12.06
N PRO A 60 2.61 -20.41 12.76
CA PRO A 60 1.20 -20.75 12.63
C PRO A 60 0.75 -20.56 11.18
N GLU A 61 -0.32 -21.25 10.77
CA GLU A 61 -0.85 -21.12 9.39
C GLU A 61 -1.30 -19.69 9.07
N GLN A 62 -1.72 -18.92 10.08
CA GLN A 62 -2.28 -17.58 9.96
C GLN A 62 -2.18 -16.79 11.27
N GLY A 63 -2.36 -15.47 11.16
CA GLY A 63 -2.37 -14.56 12.31
C GLY A 63 -2.30 -13.11 11.86
N TRP A 64 -2.14 -12.21 12.83
CA TRP A 64 -1.76 -10.82 12.60
C TRP A 64 -0.30 -10.74 12.16
N LYS A 65 -0.08 -10.05 11.03
CA LYS A 65 1.24 -9.72 10.50
C LYS A 65 1.48 -8.24 10.63
N ILE A 66 2.73 -7.88 10.83
CA ILE A 66 3.17 -6.48 10.81
C ILE A 66 3.70 -6.18 9.41
N HIS A 67 3.09 -5.24 8.71
CA HIS A 67 3.62 -4.65 7.50
C HIS A 67 4.27 -3.31 7.83
N ILE A 68 5.44 -3.08 7.25
CA ILE A 68 6.13 -1.80 7.38
C ILE A 68 6.19 -1.20 5.99
N SER A 69 5.77 0.05 5.86
CA SER A 69 5.92 0.85 4.65
C SER A 69 7.19 1.69 4.70
N ALA A 70 7.62 2.22 3.56
CA ALA A 70 8.78 3.09 3.51
C ALA A 70 8.68 4.11 2.37
N GLY A 71 9.07 5.35 2.66
CA GLY A 71 9.50 6.28 1.61
C GLY A 71 10.77 5.77 0.94
N ILE A 72 10.96 6.13 -0.33
CA ILE A 72 12.05 5.60 -1.16
C ILE A 72 13.44 5.94 -0.59
N ASP A 73 13.56 7.11 0.05
CA ASP A 73 14.83 7.63 0.57
C ASP A 73 15.19 7.04 1.94
N ASP A 74 14.20 6.64 2.73
CA ASP A 74 14.40 6.06 4.07
C ASP A 74 14.40 4.53 4.08
N ALA A 75 14.04 3.89 2.97
CA ALA A 75 13.94 2.44 2.84
C ALA A 75 15.19 1.68 3.34
N SER A 76 16.39 2.18 3.02
CA SER A 76 17.65 1.56 3.48
C SER A 76 17.85 1.63 4.99
N LYS A 77 17.39 2.70 5.66
CA LYS A 77 17.49 2.86 7.12
C LYS A 77 16.44 2.01 7.81
N ILE A 78 15.20 2.07 7.32
CA ILE A 78 14.07 1.30 7.86
C ILE A 78 14.37 -0.20 7.80
N VAL A 79 14.82 -0.73 6.67
CA VAL A 79 15.11 -2.16 6.55
C VAL A 79 16.26 -2.60 7.46
N ALA A 80 17.25 -1.75 7.72
CA ALA A 80 18.34 -2.07 8.64
C ALA A 80 17.80 -2.21 10.08
N ILE A 81 16.96 -1.26 10.53
CA ILE A 81 16.30 -1.33 11.85
C ILE A 81 15.44 -2.59 11.95
N VAL A 82 14.62 -2.87 10.93
CA VAL A 82 13.74 -4.04 10.89
C VAL A 82 14.55 -5.34 10.91
N TRP A 83 15.62 -5.41 10.12
CA TRP A 83 16.51 -6.56 10.07
C TRP A 83 17.10 -6.84 11.45
N ASP A 84 17.75 -5.85 12.07
CA ASP A 84 18.42 -6.02 13.35
C ASP A 84 17.40 -6.39 14.46
N TYR A 85 16.22 -5.76 14.44
CA TYR A 85 15.12 -6.10 15.34
C TYR A 85 14.62 -7.55 15.17
N CYS A 86 14.38 -7.98 13.94
CA CYS A 86 13.89 -9.34 13.67
C CYS A 86 14.91 -10.40 14.06
N LEU A 87 16.20 -10.14 13.85
CA LEU A 87 17.27 -11.04 14.29
C LEU A 87 17.33 -11.15 15.81
N GLN A 88 17.28 -10.02 16.52
CA GLN A 88 17.32 -9.99 17.98
C GLN A 88 16.13 -10.75 18.60
N HIS A 89 14.95 -10.65 17.98
CA HIS A 89 13.71 -11.22 18.52
C HIS A 89 13.28 -12.53 17.84
N GLN A 90 14.12 -13.11 16.97
CA GLN A 90 13.83 -14.36 16.23
C GLN A 90 12.50 -14.31 15.45
N ILE A 91 12.20 -13.17 14.82
CA ILE A 91 10.96 -12.99 14.06
C ILE A 91 11.22 -13.30 12.59
N SER A 92 10.48 -14.25 12.02
CA SER A 92 10.45 -14.46 10.57
C SER A 92 10.01 -13.18 9.84
N PHE A 93 10.70 -12.83 8.75
CA PHE A 93 10.39 -11.62 8.01
C PHE A 93 10.78 -11.69 6.53
N LYS A 94 10.17 -10.81 5.73
CA LYS A 94 10.55 -10.57 4.34
C LYS A 94 10.53 -9.08 4.02
N PHE A 95 11.32 -8.66 3.05
CA PHE A 95 11.38 -7.27 2.61
C PHE A 95 11.71 -7.16 1.12
N LEU A 96 11.29 -6.08 0.45
CA LEU A 96 11.61 -5.85 -0.95
C LEU A 96 13.12 -5.69 -1.14
N ARG A 97 13.70 -6.43 -2.10
CA ARG A 97 15.14 -6.62 -2.22
C ARG A 97 15.93 -5.38 -2.68
N SER A 98 15.27 -4.48 -3.38
CA SER A 98 15.91 -3.37 -4.08
C SER A 98 15.06 -2.09 -4.01
N ARG A 99 15.69 -0.96 -4.30
CA ARG A 99 15.00 0.32 -4.44
C ARG A 99 14.01 0.28 -5.61
N ASP A 100 14.33 -0.38 -6.71
CA ASP A 100 13.43 -0.48 -7.86
C ASP A 100 12.23 -1.39 -7.57
N ALA A 101 12.42 -2.47 -6.79
CA ALA A 101 11.32 -3.29 -6.31
C ALA A 101 10.35 -2.48 -5.44
N LEU A 102 10.86 -1.62 -4.56
CA LEU A 102 10.05 -0.70 -3.76
C LEU A 102 9.32 0.34 -4.62
N LEU A 103 10.03 0.94 -5.58
CA LEU A 103 9.44 1.88 -6.54
C LEU A 103 8.27 1.24 -7.29
N GLN A 104 8.47 0.02 -7.78
CA GLN A 104 7.46 -0.73 -8.53
C GLN A 104 6.26 -1.10 -7.66
N ASN A 105 6.49 -1.63 -6.44
CA ASN A 105 5.45 -1.96 -5.48
C ASN A 105 4.57 -0.76 -5.12
N ASN A 106 5.16 0.45 -5.14
CA ASN A 106 4.45 1.68 -4.82
C ASN A 106 4.11 2.54 -6.05
N SER A 107 4.23 1.99 -7.27
CA SER A 107 3.91 2.71 -8.50
C SER A 107 2.41 2.97 -8.64
N LYS A 108 2.02 3.87 -9.54
CA LYS A 108 0.62 4.28 -9.74
C LYS A 108 -0.31 3.11 -10.02
N TYR A 109 0.14 2.11 -10.77
CA TYR A 109 -0.69 1.00 -11.25
C TYR A 109 -0.31 -0.36 -10.66
N TRP A 110 0.50 -0.38 -9.60
CA TRP A 110 0.67 -1.60 -8.82
C TRP A 110 -0.66 -2.00 -8.15
N PRO A 111 -0.94 -3.31 -7.94
CA PRO A 111 -2.13 -3.74 -7.24
C PRO A 111 -2.25 -3.09 -5.86
N ARG A 112 -3.34 -2.32 -5.68
CA ARG A 112 -3.57 -1.48 -4.49
C ARG A 112 -3.55 -2.24 -3.16
N HIS A 113 -3.94 -3.52 -3.16
CA HIS A 113 -3.92 -4.38 -1.96
C HIS A 113 -2.50 -4.78 -1.50
N ALA A 114 -1.51 -4.61 -2.38
CA ALA A 114 -0.11 -4.96 -2.15
C ALA A 114 0.81 -3.74 -2.09
N SER A 115 0.33 -2.56 -2.51
CA SER A 115 1.14 -1.35 -2.59
C SER A 115 1.56 -0.81 -1.22
N GLY A 116 2.82 -0.37 -1.15
CA GLY A 116 3.41 0.21 0.04
C GLY A 116 3.94 -0.81 1.05
N LYS A 117 3.69 -2.12 0.86
CA LYS A 117 4.18 -3.20 1.74
C LYS A 117 5.66 -3.46 1.51
N PHE A 118 6.52 -2.71 2.21
CA PHE A 118 7.96 -2.82 2.08
C PHE A 118 8.54 -4.02 2.84
N CYS A 119 8.23 -4.14 4.14
CA CYS A 119 8.56 -5.31 4.95
C CYS A 119 7.29 -6.03 5.44
N THR A 120 7.41 -7.32 5.74
CA THR A 120 6.38 -8.12 6.41
C THR A 120 7.04 -8.97 7.47
N LEU A 121 6.56 -8.87 8.70
CA LEU A 121 7.05 -9.62 9.86
C LEU A 121 5.94 -10.54 10.36
N TYR A 122 6.33 -11.72 10.85
CA TYR A 122 5.44 -12.76 11.33
C TYR A 122 5.72 -13.03 12.81
N PRO A 123 5.32 -12.12 13.73
CA PRO A 123 5.60 -12.27 15.15
C PRO A 123 4.72 -13.32 15.82
N GLU A 124 5.13 -13.76 17.00
CA GLU A 124 4.23 -14.47 17.92
C GLU A 124 3.06 -13.57 18.31
N GLN A 125 1.85 -14.13 18.25
CA GLN A 125 0.61 -13.36 18.44
C GLN A 125 0.45 -12.81 19.86
N LYS A 126 0.95 -13.53 20.88
CA LYS A 126 0.90 -13.12 22.29
C LYS A 126 1.78 -11.88 22.57
N SER A 127 2.86 -11.71 21.81
CA SER A 127 3.83 -10.63 21.97
C SER A 127 3.61 -9.49 20.95
N LEU A 128 2.53 -9.55 20.17
CA LEU A 128 2.25 -8.65 19.05
C LEU A 128 2.31 -7.18 19.46
N ARG A 129 1.64 -6.82 20.57
CA ARG A 129 1.62 -5.45 21.09
C ARG A 129 3.01 -4.93 21.41
N ASN A 130 3.81 -5.71 22.15
CA ASN A 130 5.18 -5.35 22.53
C ASN A 130 6.06 -5.14 21.30
N HIS A 131 5.88 -5.95 20.26
CA HIS A 131 6.63 -5.79 19.02
C HIS A 131 6.28 -4.50 18.28
N ILE A 132 5.00 -4.17 18.21
CA ILE A 132 4.52 -2.95 17.55
C ILE A 132 5.01 -1.71 18.28
N GLU A 133 4.82 -1.63 19.61
CA GLU A 133 5.26 -0.49 20.42
C GLU A 133 6.78 -0.29 20.34
N ALA A 134 7.55 -1.38 20.40
CA ALA A 134 9.00 -1.32 20.26
C ALA A 134 9.44 -0.89 18.84
N LEU A 135 8.79 -1.37 17.79
CA LEU A 135 9.08 -0.95 16.42
C LEU A 135 8.67 0.52 16.20
N ASP A 136 7.54 0.95 16.75
CA ASP A 136 7.05 2.32 16.64
C ASP A 136 8.03 3.32 17.24
N ALA A 137 8.54 3.04 18.44
CA ALA A 137 9.57 3.86 19.09
C ALA A 137 10.84 4.05 18.23
N ARG A 138 11.12 3.13 17.31
CA ARG A 138 12.28 3.19 16.40
C ARG A 138 11.94 3.82 15.04
N LEU A 139 10.69 3.70 14.60
CA LEU A 139 10.28 3.95 13.22
C LEU A 139 9.34 5.15 13.03
N SER A 140 8.70 5.66 14.09
CA SER A 140 7.70 6.73 14.03
C SER A 140 8.19 8.04 13.38
N LYS A 141 9.50 8.28 13.41
CA LYS A 141 10.14 9.44 12.76
C LYS A 141 10.20 9.36 11.22
N TYR A 142 9.90 8.22 10.62
CA TYR A 142 9.97 8.04 9.18
C TYR A 142 8.61 8.20 8.52
N ASN A 143 8.59 8.98 7.44
CA ASN A 143 7.41 9.14 6.61
C ASN A 143 7.30 7.98 5.61
N ALA A 144 6.07 7.50 5.38
CA ALA A 144 5.82 6.40 4.47
C ALA A 144 4.42 6.45 3.84
N PRO A 145 4.22 5.82 2.67
CA PRO A 145 2.90 5.75 2.06
C PRO A 145 1.94 4.93 2.91
N TYR A 146 0.68 5.35 2.95
CA TYR A 146 -0.38 4.59 3.61
C TYR A 146 -0.64 3.25 2.89
N ILE A 147 -0.89 2.18 3.64
CA ILE A 147 -1.28 0.86 3.11
C ILE A 147 -2.79 0.69 3.23
N LEU A 148 -3.51 0.66 2.10
CA LEU A 148 -4.98 0.71 2.08
C LEU A 148 -5.67 -0.51 2.72
N SER A 149 -5.02 -1.67 2.66
CA SER A 149 -5.61 -2.96 3.05
C SER A 149 -5.40 -3.33 4.52
N ASP A 150 -4.80 -2.44 5.31
CA ASP A 150 -4.23 -2.73 6.62
C ASP A 150 -4.58 -1.63 7.62
N ILE A 151 -4.68 -2.00 8.89
CA ILE A 151 -4.90 -1.07 10.02
C ILE A 151 -3.59 -0.33 10.26
N ARG A 152 -3.59 1.00 10.22
CA ARG A 152 -2.41 1.78 10.58
C ARG A 152 -2.28 1.88 12.09
N TYR A 153 -1.11 1.56 12.64
CA TYR A 153 -0.81 1.83 14.04
C TYR A 153 -0.20 3.23 14.17
N ALA A 154 -0.90 4.12 14.89
CA ALA A 154 -0.51 5.51 15.10
C ALA A 154 -0.17 6.24 13.78
N ASP A 155 0.78 7.18 13.82
CA ASP A 155 1.22 7.95 12.65
C ASP A 155 2.45 7.35 11.97
N GLY A 156 3.01 6.27 12.52
CA GLY A 156 4.21 5.65 12.00
C GLY A 156 3.99 4.86 10.70
N PRO A 157 5.06 4.23 10.18
CA PRO A 157 5.01 3.41 8.97
C PRO A 157 4.51 1.97 9.24
N ILE A 158 3.85 1.72 10.38
CA ILE A 158 3.46 0.39 10.86
C ILE A 158 2.00 0.12 10.56
N PHE A 159 1.74 -1.03 9.95
CA PHE A 159 0.42 -1.45 9.49
C PHE A 159 0.18 -2.91 9.85
N LEU A 160 -1.06 -3.28 10.10
CA LEU A 160 -1.45 -4.61 10.53
C LEU A 160 -2.55 -5.20 9.68
N ARG A 161 -2.38 -6.50 9.38
CA ARG A 161 -3.40 -7.28 8.70
C ARG A 161 -3.39 -8.72 9.20
N TYR A 162 -4.58 -9.25 9.45
CA TYR A 162 -4.76 -10.68 9.68
C TYR A 162 -4.73 -11.44 8.35
N GLY A 163 -4.02 -12.57 8.28
CA GLY A 163 -4.03 -13.42 7.10
C GLY A 163 -3.06 -14.61 7.18
N ALA A 164 -3.02 -15.42 6.11
CA ALA A 164 -2.25 -16.67 6.07
C ALA A 164 -0.73 -16.46 6.00
N PHE A 165 0.03 -17.08 6.90
CA PHE A 165 1.50 -17.02 6.93
C PHE A 165 2.11 -17.98 5.91
N VAL A 166 1.39 -19.07 5.63
CA VAL A 166 1.72 -20.07 4.62
C VAL A 166 0.81 -19.94 3.40
N ASN A 167 1.18 -20.58 2.29
CA ASN A 167 0.36 -20.55 1.09
C ASN A 167 -0.81 -21.54 1.23
N LEU A 168 -1.97 -21.03 1.63
CA LEU A 168 -3.23 -21.77 1.65
C LEU A 168 -4.10 -21.30 0.48
N THR A 169 -4.75 -22.24 -0.21
CA THR A 169 -5.71 -21.93 -1.28
C THR A 169 -7.03 -22.68 -1.10
N CYS A 170 -8.12 -22.08 -1.57
CA CYS A 170 -9.42 -22.73 -1.71
C CYS A 170 -9.99 -22.46 -3.10
N THR A 171 -10.98 -23.24 -3.50
CA THR A 171 -11.63 -23.08 -4.81
C THR A 171 -12.79 -22.09 -4.72
N SER A 172 -12.79 -21.07 -5.58
CA SER A 172 -13.88 -20.10 -5.69
C SER A 172 -15.13 -20.71 -6.32
N SER A 173 -16.26 -20.01 -6.27
CA SER A 173 -17.50 -20.41 -6.98
C SER A 173 -17.34 -20.52 -8.50
N TYR A 174 -16.28 -19.93 -9.05
CA TYR A 174 -15.93 -19.97 -10.46
C TYR A 174 -14.84 -21.01 -10.78
N GLY A 175 -14.44 -21.85 -9.82
CA GLY A 175 -13.44 -22.90 -10.01
C GLY A 175 -11.97 -22.43 -9.89
N GLU A 176 -11.73 -21.16 -9.57
CA GLU A 176 -10.38 -20.61 -9.46
C GLU A 176 -9.75 -20.92 -8.09
N GLN A 177 -8.44 -21.24 -8.06
CA GLN A 177 -7.69 -21.31 -6.81
C GLN A 177 -7.39 -19.91 -6.28
N ILE A 178 -7.92 -19.59 -5.11
CA ILE A 178 -7.75 -18.28 -4.47
C ILE A 178 -7.10 -18.43 -3.08
N PRO A 179 -6.34 -17.41 -2.61
CA PRO A 179 -5.77 -17.43 -1.27
C PRO A 179 -6.83 -17.67 -0.20
N ALA A 180 -6.46 -18.41 0.83
CA ALA A 180 -7.38 -18.81 1.89
C ALA A 180 -6.78 -18.62 3.29
N ILE A 181 -7.67 -18.59 4.27
CA ILE A 181 -7.40 -18.75 5.70
C ILE A 181 -8.34 -19.82 6.25
N ARG A 182 -8.01 -20.39 7.41
CA ARG A 182 -8.80 -21.38 8.11
C ARG A 182 -9.71 -20.69 9.13
N ASN A 183 -11.00 -21.00 9.09
CA ASN A 183 -11.95 -20.57 10.12
C ASN A 183 -11.86 -21.48 11.37
N PRO A 184 -12.54 -21.15 12.48
CA PRO A 184 -12.52 -21.97 13.71
C PRO A 184 -13.05 -23.40 13.53
N ALA A 185 -13.91 -23.63 12.52
CA ALA A 185 -14.40 -24.96 12.17
C ALA A 185 -13.40 -25.79 11.33
N GLY A 186 -12.20 -25.27 11.07
CA GLY A 186 -11.16 -25.94 10.30
C GLY A 186 -11.30 -25.81 8.78
N LYS A 187 -12.34 -25.13 8.28
CA LYS A 187 -12.61 -24.95 6.85
C LYS A 187 -11.78 -23.81 6.26
N LEU A 188 -11.23 -24.05 5.07
CA LEU A 188 -10.59 -23.00 4.28
C LEU A 188 -11.65 -22.06 3.69
N VAL A 189 -11.51 -20.77 3.96
CA VAL A 189 -12.35 -19.70 3.46
C VAL A 189 -11.48 -18.65 2.74
N PRO A 190 -12.04 -17.88 1.79
CA PRO A 190 -11.28 -16.89 1.04
C PRO A 190 -10.59 -15.84 1.94
N ASP A 191 -9.30 -15.60 1.70
CA ASP A 191 -8.56 -14.42 2.19
C ASP A 191 -8.70 -13.30 1.16
N PHE A 192 -9.78 -12.52 1.27
CA PHE A 192 -10.04 -11.42 0.33
C PHE A 192 -9.00 -10.30 0.49
N ARG A 193 -8.25 -10.04 -0.59
CA ARG A 193 -7.20 -9.00 -0.64
C ARG A 193 -7.72 -7.77 -1.36
N ARG A 194 -8.53 -6.98 -0.66
CA ARG A 194 -9.07 -5.70 -1.16
C ARG A 194 -8.23 -4.51 -0.70
N PRO A 195 -8.28 -3.37 -1.41
CA PRO A 195 -7.63 -2.13 -0.99
C PRO A 195 -8.46 -1.40 0.08
N SER A 196 -8.85 -2.14 1.12
CA SER A 196 -9.60 -1.70 2.28
C SER A 196 -9.28 -2.64 3.44
N VAL A 197 -9.39 -2.15 4.67
CA VAL A 197 -9.28 -2.99 5.87
C VAL A 197 -10.44 -3.96 5.87
N GLU A 198 -10.13 -5.26 5.83
CA GLU A 198 -11.10 -6.35 5.97
C GLU A 198 -10.58 -7.30 7.04
N ILE A 199 -11.38 -7.50 8.07
CA ILE A 199 -11.08 -8.39 9.18
C ILE A 199 -12.09 -9.54 9.09
N PRO A 200 -11.63 -10.81 9.03
CA PRO A 200 -12.56 -11.93 8.99
C PRO A 200 -13.45 -11.94 10.24
N GLU A 201 -14.74 -12.25 10.07
CA GLU A 201 -15.74 -12.18 11.15
C GLU A 201 -15.38 -13.00 12.40
N PHE A 202 -14.61 -14.07 12.22
CA PHE A 202 -14.17 -14.96 13.30
C PHE A 202 -12.87 -14.52 13.99
N VAL A 203 -12.29 -13.39 13.58
CA VAL A 203 -11.05 -12.85 14.16
C VAL A 203 -11.40 -11.77 15.16
N GLU A 204 -11.03 -12.01 16.41
CA GLU A 204 -11.08 -10.97 17.44
C GLU A 204 -10.00 -9.93 17.18
N ILE A 205 -10.40 -8.66 17.24
CA ILE A 205 -9.52 -7.52 17.07
C ILE A 205 -8.91 -7.21 18.44
N PRO A 206 -7.58 -7.27 18.60
CA PRO A 206 -6.94 -6.86 19.84
C PRO A 206 -7.37 -5.44 20.24
N GLU A 207 -7.70 -5.22 21.51
CA GLU A 207 -8.19 -3.93 22.02
C GLU A 207 -7.29 -2.74 21.63
N PHE A 208 -5.97 -2.94 21.69
CA PHE A 208 -5.01 -1.90 21.32
C PHE A 208 -5.05 -1.51 19.83
N LEU A 209 -5.61 -2.35 18.95
CA LEU A 209 -5.84 -2.04 17.53
C LEU A 209 -7.21 -1.43 17.28
N ALA A 210 -8.20 -1.68 18.14
CA ALA A 210 -9.56 -1.19 17.96
C ALA A 210 -9.62 0.35 17.86
N ALA A 211 -8.78 1.05 18.64
CA ALA A 211 -8.65 2.51 18.62
C ALA A 211 -8.20 3.09 17.27
N PHE A 212 -7.68 2.26 16.36
CA PHE A 212 -7.13 2.69 15.07
C PHE A 212 -8.03 2.35 13.86
N LEU A 213 -9.17 1.68 14.08
CA LEU A 213 -10.07 1.30 12.98
C LEU A 213 -10.87 2.47 12.41
N ASP A 214 -11.20 3.46 13.23
CA ASP A 214 -12.19 4.49 12.91
C ASP A 214 -11.58 5.80 12.41
N GLN A 215 -10.31 5.78 12.02
CA GLN A 215 -9.59 6.99 11.58
C GLN A 215 -9.85 7.37 10.11
N SER A 216 -10.88 6.80 9.49
CA SER A 216 -11.20 7.16 8.11
C SER A 216 -11.80 8.56 8.08
N PRO A 217 -11.25 9.45 7.25
CA PRO A 217 -11.93 10.64 6.79
C PRO A 217 -13.46 10.56 6.65
N ALA A 218 -14.20 11.33 7.46
CA ALA A 218 -15.60 11.60 7.14
C ALA A 218 -15.63 12.32 5.77
N LEU A 219 -16.12 11.62 4.74
CA LEU A 219 -16.37 12.20 3.42
C LEU A 219 -17.53 13.20 3.47
N ASP A 220 -18.39 13.08 4.48
CA ASP A 220 -19.58 13.91 4.67
C ASP A 220 -19.25 15.37 5.00
N GLU A 221 -18.05 15.64 5.53
CA GLU A 221 -17.55 16.98 5.84
C GLU A 221 -17.00 17.73 4.62
N LEU A 222 -16.88 17.07 3.46
CA LEU A 222 -16.34 17.69 2.26
C LEU A 222 -17.37 18.64 1.62
N PRO A 223 -16.95 19.77 1.03
CA PRO A 223 -17.86 20.75 0.40
C PRO A 223 -18.44 20.26 -0.93
N PHE A 224 -18.26 18.98 -1.26
CA PHE A 224 -18.77 18.35 -2.47
C PHE A 224 -19.24 16.92 -2.18
N ILE A 225 -20.08 16.41 -3.07
CA ILE A 225 -20.58 15.05 -3.09
C ILE A 225 -19.92 14.31 -4.25
N ILE A 226 -19.48 13.07 -4.03
CA ILE A 226 -18.96 12.21 -5.11
C ILE A 226 -20.13 11.41 -5.70
N ASP A 227 -20.43 11.64 -6.97
CA ASP A 227 -21.50 10.92 -7.69
C ASP A 227 -20.96 9.64 -8.34
N GLN A 228 -19.74 9.69 -8.89
CA GLN A 228 -19.19 8.58 -9.67
C GLN A 228 -17.66 8.54 -9.61
N THR A 229 -17.10 7.35 -9.48
CA THR A 229 -15.66 7.13 -9.72
C THR A 229 -15.36 7.03 -11.21
N LEU A 230 -14.47 7.88 -11.71
CA LEU A 230 -13.99 7.86 -13.10
C LEU A 230 -12.75 6.98 -13.26
N HIS A 231 -11.84 7.04 -12.29
CA HIS A 231 -10.60 6.26 -12.33
C HIS A 231 -10.03 6.07 -10.92
N ILE A 232 -9.45 4.91 -10.63
CA ILE A 232 -8.70 4.70 -9.38
C ILE A 232 -7.32 4.12 -9.67
N SER A 233 -6.35 4.55 -8.88
CA SER A 233 -4.97 4.07 -8.89
C SER A 233 -4.41 4.00 -7.47
N ASN A 234 -3.20 3.45 -7.28
CA ASN A 234 -2.52 3.54 -5.99
C ASN A 234 -2.21 5.00 -5.59
N GLY A 235 -2.05 5.90 -6.57
CA GLY A 235 -1.84 7.32 -6.30
C GLY A 235 -3.08 8.09 -5.83
N GLY A 236 -4.27 7.47 -5.82
CA GLY A 236 -5.55 8.11 -5.56
C GLY A 236 -6.53 7.96 -6.72
N GLY A 237 -7.72 8.54 -6.57
CA GLY A 237 -8.81 8.49 -7.54
C GLY A 237 -9.11 9.80 -8.27
N VAL A 238 -9.90 9.67 -9.33
CA VAL A 238 -10.54 10.75 -10.06
C VAL A 238 -12.04 10.47 -10.03
N TYR A 239 -12.81 11.47 -9.61
CA TYR A 239 -14.24 11.33 -9.36
C TYR A 239 -15.00 12.45 -10.07
N LYS A 240 -16.22 12.14 -10.52
CA LYS A 240 -17.24 13.13 -10.87
C LYS A 240 -18.06 13.39 -9.61
N GLY A 241 -18.35 14.66 -9.36
CA GLY A 241 -19.13 15.07 -8.20
C GLY A 241 -19.81 16.41 -8.42
N ARG A 242 -20.39 16.96 -7.35
CA ARG A 242 -21.04 18.27 -7.33
C ARG A 242 -20.70 19.02 -6.06
N LEU A 243 -20.60 20.35 -6.13
CA LEU A 243 -20.48 21.19 -4.93
C LEU A 243 -21.78 21.13 -4.13
N ARG A 244 -21.68 21.11 -2.79
CA ARG A 244 -22.86 21.08 -1.91
C ARG A 244 -23.63 22.39 -1.88
N GLU A 245 -22.95 23.51 -2.15
CA GLU A 245 -23.54 24.85 -2.09
C GLU A 245 -24.56 25.09 -3.21
N ASP A 246 -24.27 24.64 -4.43
CA ASP A 246 -25.03 25.01 -5.64
C ASP A 246 -25.18 23.88 -6.68
N ASP A 247 -24.87 22.64 -6.30
CA ASP A 247 -24.94 21.45 -7.16
C ASP A 247 -24.08 21.52 -8.44
N ARG A 248 -23.14 22.46 -8.51
CA ARG A 248 -22.32 22.66 -9.71
C ARG A 248 -21.44 21.44 -9.97
N PRO A 249 -21.40 20.91 -11.21
CA PRO A 249 -20.63 19.72 -11.54
C PRO A 249 -19.12 19.98 -11.47
N ILE A 250 -18.43 19.06 -10.81
CA ILE A 250 -16.98 19.10 -10.62
C ILE A 250 -16.32 17.76 -10.91
N VAL A 251 -15.02 17.82 -11.21
CA VAL A 251 -14.11 16.68 -11.20
C VAL A 251 -13.19 16.81 -9.99
N VAL A 252 -13.16 15.79 -9.15
CA VAL A 252 -12.34 15.73 -7.94
C VAL A 252 -11.15 14.83 -8.20
N ARG A 253 -9.93 15.33 -8.00
CA ARG A 253 -8.70 14.53 -8.01
C ARG A 253 -8.18 14.35 -6.60
N GLU A 254 -8.02 13.10 -6.20
CA GLU A 254 -7.38 12.69 -4.96
C GLU A 254 -5.92 12.32 -5.23
N ALA A 255 -5.02 12.84 -4.41
CA ALA A 255 -3.60 12.50 -4.44
C ALA A 255 -3.13 12.02 -3.07
N ARG A 256 -2.64 10.79 -3.04
CA ARG A 256 -2.08 10.13 -1.86
C ARG A 256 -0.58 10.46 -1.72
N PRO A 257 -0.13 11.11 -0.64
CA PRO A 257 1.26 11.39 -0.34
C PRO A 257 2.09 10.12 -0.35
N LEU A 258 3.31 10.25 -0.87
CA LEU A 258 4.30 9.19 -0.99
C LEU A 258 3.84 7.97 -1.79
N ALA A 259 2.65 7.98 -2.39
CA ALA A 259 2.07 6.86 -3.11
C ALA A 259 1.94 7.14 -4.61
N GLY A 260 1.89 6.05 -5.38
CA GLY A 260 1.80 6.11 -6.83
C GLY A 260 3.04 6.72 -7.47
N LEU A 261 4.23 6.28 -7.08
CA LEU A 261 5.49 6.83 -7.60
C LEU A 261 5.61 6.65 -9.12
N ASP A 262 6.22 7.64 -9.78
CA ASP A 262 6.67 7.53 -11.18
C ASP A 262 8.15 7.13 -11.25
N SER A 263 8.70 7.00 -12.47
CA SER A 263 10.11 6.62 -12.68
C SER A 263 11.11 7.61 -12.08
N ASN A 264 10.69 8.86 -11.84
CA ASN A 264 11.50 9.89 -11.20
C ASN A 264 11.28 9.95 -9.67
N CYS A 265 10.61 8.94 -9.11
CA CYS A 265 10.27 8.85 -7.69
C CYS A 265 9.38 9.99 -7.19
N ARG A 266 8.59 10.62 -8.08
CA ARG A 266 7.61 11.64 -7.70
C ARG A 266 6.27 10.99 -7.40
N ASP A 267 5.67 11.36 -6.28
CA ASP A 267 4.39 10.82 -5.82
C ASP A 267 3.19 11.50 -6.50
N ALA A 268 1.99 11.07 -6.11
CA ALA A 268 0.75 11.66 -6.61
C ALA A 268 0.57 13.12 -6.22
N VAL A 269 1.06 13.55 -5.05
CA VAL A 269 0.91 14.93 -4.56
C VAL A 269 1.75 15.88 -5.40
N HIS A 270 3.00 15.52 -5.67
CA HIS A 270 3.88 16.30 -6.54
C HIS A 270 3.25 16.50 -7.93
N ARG A 271 2.64 15.45 -8.50
CA ARG A 271 1.92 15.56 -9.78
C ARG A 271 0.68 16.44 -9.68
N LEU A 272 -0.07 16.36 -8.58
CA LEU A 272 -1.24 17.20 -8.35
C LEU A 272 -0.85 18.68 -8.26
N VAL A 273 0.25 19.00 -7.56
CA VAL A 273 0.79 20.35 -7.45
C VAL A 273 1.26 20.86 -8.81
N ASN A 274 2.00 20.06 -9.58
CA ASN A 274 2.43 20.46 -10.92
C ASN A 274 1.24 20.73 -11.84
N GLU A 275 0.20 19.91 -11.76
CA GLU A 275 -1.01 20.09 -12.53
C GLU A 275 -1.77 21.35 -12.11
N LYS A 276 -1.85 21.64 -10.81
CA LYS A 276 -2.36 22.91 -10.29
C LYS A 276 -1.59 24.07 -10.92
N THR A 277 -0.26 24.11 -10.78
CA THR A 277 0.61 25.17 -11.33
C THR A 277 0.37 25.40 -12.82
N ALA A 278 0.21 24.33 -13.60
CA ALA A 278 -0.11 24.44 -15.02
C ALA A 278 -1.49 25.08 -15.27
N LEU A 279 -2.51 24.71 -14.49
CA LEU A 279 -3.85 25.29 -14.61
C LEU A 279 -3.90 26.76 -14.16
N GLU A 280 -3.11 27.17 -13.17
CA GLU A 280 -3.05 28.59 -12.75
C GLU A 280 -2.51 29.46 -13.90
N ARG A 281 -1.47 28.98 -14.59
CA ARG A 281 -0.87 29.66 -15.75
C ARG A 281 -1.80 29.72 -16.96
N LEU A 282 -2.75 28.80 -17.06
CA LEU A 282 -3.73 28.72 -18.14
C LEU A 282 -5.09 29.32 -17.76
N SER A 283 -5.19 29.91 -16.57
CA SER A 283 -6.41 30.54 -16.09
C SER A 283 -6.85 31.68 -17.03
N GLY A 284 -8.16 31.82 -17.21
CA GLY A 284 -8.75 32.77 -18.17
C GLY A 284 -8.88 32.26 -19.60
N SER A 285 -8.29 31.09 -19.94
CA SER A 285 -8.56 30.42 -21.20
C SER A 285 -9.86 29.64 -21.16
N ARG A 286 -10.72 29.78 -22.18
CA ARG A 286 -11.93 28.95 -22.34
C ARG A 286 -11.62 27.47 -22.63
N ALA A 287 -10.38 27.14 -23.01
CA ALA A 287 -9.97 25.79 -23.34
C ALA A 287 -9.65 24.92 -22.12
N PHE A 288 -9.46 25.52 -20.94
CA PHE A 288 -9.04 24.81 -19.72
C PHE A 288 -10.03 25.05 -18.56
N PRO A 289 -10.23 24.07 -17.68
CA PRO A 289 -11.16 24.20 -16.56
C PRO A 289 -10.58 25.11 -15.48
N ASN A 290 -11.47 25.83 -14.78
CA ASN A 290 -11.14 26.47 -13.51
C ASN A 290 -10.94 25.41 -12.42
N TYR A 291 -10.07 25.71 -11.45
CA TYR A 291 -9.72 24.80 -10.36
C TYR A 291 -9.90 25.49 -9.01
N SER A 292 -10.15 24.69 -7.98
CA SER A 292 -10.05 25.09 -6.57
C SER A 292 -9.25 24.01 -5.83
N VAL A 293 -8.51 24.37 -4.79
CA VAL A 293 -7.68 23.41 -4.03
C VAL A 293 -8.28 23.24 -2.66
N ILE A 294 -8.50 22.00 -2.25
CA ILE A 294 -8.92 21.65 -0.90
C ILE A 294 -7.79 20.81 -0.29
N THR A 295 -7.04 21.40 0.63
CA THR A 295 -6.04 20.69 1.41
C THR A 295 -6.73 20.07 2.61
N ARG A 296 -6.70 18.74 2.73
CA ARG A 296 -7.24 18.05 3.91
C ARG A 296 -6.17 17.91 4.98
N SER A 297 -6.55 18.11 6.24
CA SER A 297 -5.85 17.49 7.38
C SER A 297 -6.21 16.00 7.42
N GLY A 298 -5.21 15.13 7.29
CA GLY A 298 -5.39 13.68 7.12
C GLY A 298 -4.89 13.19 5.77
N SER A 299 -3.55 13.10 5.66
CA SER A 299 -2.73 12.44 4.63
C SER A 299 -3.22 12.37 3.17
N THR A 300 -4.12 13.20 2.67
CA THR A 300 -4.65 13.10 1.30
C THR A 300 -4.99 14.49 0.76
N ASN A 301 -4.46 14.83 -0.41
CA ASN A 301 -4.72 16.13 -1.04
C ASN A 301 -5.83 16.00 -2.09
N ILE A 302 -6.74 16.98 -2.16
CA ILE A 302 -7.90 16.95 -3.05
C ILE A 302 -7.95 18.22 -3.91
N LEU A 303 -8.13 18.05 -5.23
CA LEU A 303 -8.27 19.15 -6.18
C LEU A 303 -9.61 19.03 -6.95
N PRO A 304 -10.65 19.78 -6.56
CA PRO A 304 -11.86 19.97 -7.36
C PRO A 304 -11.62 20.86 -8.60
N ARG A 305 -12.34 20.60 -9.69
CA ARG A 305 -12.33 21.38 -10.94
C ARG A 305 -13.72 21.52 -11.52
N SER A 306 -14.06 22.66 -12.09
CA SER A 306 -15.31 22.82 -12.86
C SER A 306 -15.29 21.93 -14.11
N SER A 307 -16.37 21.21 -14.41
CA SER A 307 -16.46 20.46 -15.66
C SER A 307 -16.73 21.39 -16.86
N SER A 308 -15.70 21.78 -17.61
CA SER A 308 -15.89 22.52 -18.89
C SER A 308 -16.08 21.59 -20.11
N MET A 309 -16.12 20.27 -19.91
CA MET A 309 -16.17 19.26 -20.99
C MET A 309 -17.48 18.43 -21.04
N ALA A 310 -18.59 18.93 -20.49
CA ALA A 310 -19.84 18.17 -20.48
C ALA A 310 -20.65 18.21 -21.81
N GLU A 311 -20.21 18.93 -22.85
CA GLU A 311 -20.99 19.08 -24.10
C GLU A 311 -20.27 18.64 -25.39
N ARG A 312 -19.18 17.88 -25.30
CA ARG A 312 -18.55 17.29 -26.50
C ARG A 312 -18.12 15.84 -26.28
N CYS A 313 -19.10 14.96 -26.24
CA CYS A 313 -19.07 13.58 -26.74
C CYS A 313 -20.51 13.15 -27.00
#